data_AF-A0A7K2C6F7-F1
#
_entry.id   AF-A0A7K2C6F7-F1
#
_cell.length_a   1.000
_cell.length_b   1.000
_cell.length_c   1.000
_cell.angle_alpha   90.00
_cell.angle_beta   90.00
_cell.angle_gamma   90.00
#
_symmetry.space_group_name_H-M   'P 1'
#
loop_
_entity.id
_entity.type
_entity.pdbx_description
1 polymer ?
#
loop_
_entity_poly.entity_id
_entity_poly.type
_entity_poly.pdbx_seq_one_letter_code
_entity_poly.pdbx_strand_id
1 'polypeptide(L)'
;MNLPSWWEWELGFTAHVEGRMEERGFSEIELRTMLDNATKLVPAHHPGRWVIHTRHAGQPWRVVVEPDSDDQILMIVTAYPEEVRP
;
A
#
# COMPACT_ATOMS: atom_id res chain seq x y z
N MET A 1 -14.88 4.72 -5.90
CA MET A 1 -14.44 3.36 -5.52
C MET A 1 -15.22 2.97 -4.28
N ASN A 2 -15.78 1.76 -4.20
CA ASN A 2 -16.32 1.28 -2.92
C ASN A 2 -15.14 0.79 -2.09
N LEU A 3 -14.79 1.54 -1.05
CA LEU A 3 -13.69 1.20 -0.16
C LEU A 3 -14.18 0.21 0.90
N PRO A 4 -13.36 -0.79 1.25
CA PRO A 4 -13.69 -1.73 2.32
C PRO A 4 -13.61 -1.06 3.69
N SER A 5 -14.27 -1.65 4.69
CA SER A 5 -14.33 -1.09 6.05
C SER A 5 -12.97 -0.87 6.70
N TRP A 6 -11.97 -1.66 6.33
CA TRP A 6 -10.61 -1.54 6.85
C TRP A 6 -9.83 -0.35 6.28
N TRP A 7 -10.39 0.41 5.34
CA TRP A 7 -9.74 1.58 4.75
C TRP A 7 -9.52 2.72 5.76
N GLU A 8 -10.35 2.77 6.81
CA GLU A 8 -10.28 3.78 7.87
C GLU A 8 -9.47 3.31 9.09
N TRP A 9 -8.90 2.10 9.03
CA TRP A 9 -8.10 1.56 10.13
C TRP A 9 -6.73 2.25 10.23
N GLU A 10 -6.13 2.18 11.41
CA GLU A 10 -4.77 2.67 11.62
C GLU A 10 -3.77 1.89 10.76
N LEU A 11 -2.71 2.57 10.33
CA LEU A 11 -1.68 1.94 9.50
C LEU A 11 -0.59 1.31 10.37
N GLY A 12 -0.31 0.03 10.12
CA GLY A 12 0.83 -0.67 10.69
C GLY A 12 1.93 -0.83 9.66
N PHE A 13 3.19 -0.63 10.02
CA PHE A 13 4.32 -0.77 9.11
C PHE A 13 5.11 -2.02 9.46
N THR A 14 5.24 -2.93 8.50
CA THR A 14 6.11 -4.10 8.66
C THR A 14 7.57 -3.72 8.49
N ALA A 15 8.49 -4.43 9.16
CA ALA A 15 9.93 -4.26 8.95
C ALA A 15 10.33 -4.40 7.46
N HIS A 16 9.54 -5.13 6.67
CA HIS A 16 9.75 -5.23 5.24
C HIS A 16 9.50 -3.91 4.50
N VAL A 17 8.38 -3.21 4.74
CA VAL A 17 8.13 -1.93 4.08
C VAL A 17 9.08 -0.85 4.55
N GLU A 18 9.48 -0.84 5.83
CA GLU A 18 10.47 0.10 6.35
C GLU A 18 11.80 0.01 5.58
N GLY A 19 12.33 -1.19 5.37
CA GLY A 19 13.51 -1.37 4.52
C GLY A 19 13.29 -0.90 3.07
N ARG A 20 12.08 -1.08 2.52
CA ARG A 20 11.76 -0.58 1.15
C ARG A 20 11.61 0.94 1.09
N MET A 21 11.15 1.58 2.15
CA MET A 21 11.06 3.03 2.29
C MET A 21 12.45 3.65 2.23
N GLU A 22 13.41 3.08 2.97
CA GLU A 22 14.81 3.49 2.93
C GLU A 22 15.43 3.25 1.55
N GLU A 23 15.27 2.06 0.99
CA GLU A 23 15.84 1.70 -0.31
C GLU A 23 15.30 2.53 -1.49
N ARG A 24 14.01 2.91 -1.43
CA ARG A 24 13.32 3.56 -2.56
C ARG A 24 13.04 5.05 -2.32
N GLY A 25 13.39 5.57 -1.16
CA GLY A 25 13.33 6.99 -0.83
C GLY A 25 11.91 7.57 -0.72
N PHE A 26 10.99 6.84 -0.06
CA PHE A 26 9.66 7.37 0.26
C PHE A 26 9.36 7.23 1.75
N SER A 27 8.67 8.23 2.30
CA SER A 27 8.30 8.36 3.72
C SER A 27 6.91 7.82 4.02
N GLU A 28 6.58 7.71 5.32
CA GLU A 28 5.22 7.37 5.75
C GLU A 28 4.19 8.39 5.23
N ILE A 29 4.53 9.68 5.27
CA ILE A 29 3.66 10.76 4.78
C ILE A 29 3.36 10.57 3.29
N GLU A 30 4.38 10.22 2.51
CA GLU A 30 4.20 9.93 1.09
C GLU A 30 3.38 8.67 0.87
N LEU A 31 3.54 7.63 1.70
CA LEU A 31 2.71 6.44 1.62
C LEU A 31 1.24 6.72 1.95
N ARG A 32 0.96 7.54 2.97
CA ARG A 32 -0.41 7.99 3.26
C ARG A 32 -1.00 8.76 2.09
N THR A 33 -0.22 9.69 1.52
CA THR A 33 -0.59 10.42 0.30
C THR A 33 -0.87 9.47 -0.87
N MET A 34 -0.10 8.37 -1.01
CA MET A 34 -0.36 7.35 -2.01
C MET A 34 -1.68 6.63 -1.78
N LEU A 35 -2.04 6.31 -0.54
CA LEU A 35 -3.34 5.70 -0.22
C LEU A 35 -4.48 6.66 -0.53
N ASP A 36 -4.36 7.95 -0.19
CA ASP A 36 -5.37 8.97 -0.49
C ASP A 36 -5.60 9.13 -2.01
N ASN A 37 -4.57 8.88 -2.82
CA ASN A 37 -4.62 8.92 -4.28
C ASN A 37 -4.87 7.54 -4.91
N ALA A 38 -5.39 6.58 -4.15
CA ALA A 38 -5.71 5.25 -4.66
C ALA A 38 -6.70 5.30 -5.83
N THR A 39 -6.32 4.65 -6.92
CA THR A 39 -7.10 4.59 -8.17
C THR A 39 -7.77 3.25 -8.38
N LYS A 40 -7.23 2.18 -7.77
CA LYS A 40 -7.79 0.83 -7.84
C LYS A 40 -7.37 0.01 -6.64
N LEU A 41 -8.24 -0.88 -6.21
CA LEU A 41 -7.99 -1.88 -5.18
C LEU A 41 -8.34 -3.26 -5.75
N VAL A 42 -7.41 -4.22 -5.66
CA VAL A 42 -7.63 -5.60 -6.13
C VAL A 42 -7.05 -6.63 -5.17
N PRO A 43 -7.59 -7.86 -5.12
CA PRO A 43 -6.96 -8.96 -4.40
C PRO A 43 -5.54 -9.23 -4.93
N ALA A 44 -4.61 -9.51 -4.03
CA ALA A 44 -3.27 -9.97 -4.39
C ALA A 44 -3.27 -11.49 -4.67
N HIS A 45 -2.15 -12.00 -5.21
CA HIS A 45 -1.97 -13.44 -5.39
C HIS A 45 -1.93 -14.20 -4.06
N HIS A 46 -1.42 -13.58 -3.00
CA HIS A 46 -1.45 -14.16 -1.66
C HIS A 46 -2.81 -13.85 -1.00
N PRO A 47 -3.56 -14.87 -0.52
CA PRO A 47 -4.83 -14.66 0.16
C PRO A 47 -4.71 -13.69 1.34
N GLY A 48 -5.78 -12.93 1.62
CA GLY A 48 -5.79 -11.91 2.68
C GLY A 48 -5.14 -10.58 2.30
N ARG A 49 -4.26 -10.57 1.28
CA ARG A 49 -3.60 -9.35 0.81
C ARG A 49 -4.33 -8.68 -0.34
N TRP A 50 -4.15 -7.38 -0.41
CA TRP A 50 -4.69 -6.52 -1.46
C TRP A 50 -3.59 -5.66 -2.07
N VAL A 51 -3.77 -5.32 -3.35
CA VAL A 51 -2.92 -4.39 -4.08
C VAL A 51 -3.71 -3.12 -4.35
N ILE A 52 -3.17 -2.00 -3.87
CA ILE A 52 -3.65 -0.66 -4.13
C ILE A 52 -2.81 -0.07 -5.25
N HIS A 53 -3.45 0.31 -6.36
CA HIS A 53 -2.81 1.06 -7.44
C HIS A 53 -2.91 2.55 -7.13
N THR A 54 -1.79 3.25 -7.27
CA THR A 54 -1.67 4.66 -6.94
C THR A 54 -0.58 5.33 -7.79
N ARG A 55 -0.28 6.60 -7.51
CA ARG A 55 0.81 7.33 -8.12
C ARG A 55 1.68 7.95 -7.03
N HIS A 56 2.99 7.93 -7.25
CA HIS A 56 3.98 8.60 -6.41
C HIS A 56 5.04 9.23 -7.31
N ALA A 57 5.41 10.49 -7.04
CA ALA A 57 6.35 11.26 -7.86
C ALA A 57 6.04 11.22 -9.38
N GLY A 58 4.76 11.23 -9.76
CA GLY A 58 4.33 11.19 -11.17
C GLY A 58 4.47 9.83 -11.86
N GLN A 59 4.83 8.77 -11.14
CA GLN A 59 4.93 7.40 -11.66
C GLN A 59 3.81 6.51 -11.08
N PRO A 60 3.37 5.46 -11.80
CA PRO A 60 2.45 4.47 -11.25
C PRO A 60 3.15 3.61 -10.19
N TRP A 61 2.46 3.35 -9.09
CA TRP A 61 2.97 2.57 -7.96
C TRP A 61 1.90 1.59 -7.47
N ARG A 62 2.37 0.57 -6.77
CA ARG A 62 1.54 -0.42 -6.10
C ARG A 62 1.92 -0.51 -4.63
N VAL A 63 0.92 -0.47 -3.77
CA VAL A 63 1.05 -0.72 -2.32
C VAL A 63 0.35 -2.03 -2.02
N VAL A 64 1.03 -2.94 -1.34
CA VAL A 64 0.44 -4.20 -0.87
C VAL A 64 0.08 -4.04 0.60
N VAL A 65 -1.18 -4.31 0.91
CA VAL A 65 -1.73 -4.20 2.26
C VAL A 65 -2.38 -5.51 2.70
N GLU A 66 -2.41 -5.73 4.00
CA GLU A 66 -3.04 -6.86 4.65
C GLU A 66 -3.87 -6.35 5.83
N PRO A 67 -5.21 -6.45 5.78
CA PRO A 67 -6.04 -6.07 6.92
C PRO A 67 -5.90 -7.10 8.04
N ASP A 68 -5.48 -6.65 9.22
CA ASP A 68 -5.51 -7.43 10.45
C ASP A 68 -6.80 -7.11 11.20
N SER A 69 -7.75 -8.03 11.16
CA SER A 69 -9.06 -7.85 11.80
C SER A 69 -9.02 -7.98 13.32
N ASP A 70 -8.01 -8.67 13.86
CA ASP A 70 -7.92 -8.91 15.30
C ASP A 70 -7.47 -7.63 16.01
N ASP A 71 -6.50 -6.92 15.41
CA ASP A 71 -5.97 -5.66 15.93
C ASP A 71 -6.61 -4.40 15.30
N GLN A 72 -7.45 -4.55 14.27
CA GLN A 72 -8.01 -3.44 13.47
C GLN A 72 -6.93 -2.52 12.89
N ILE A 73 -5.90 -3.13 12.29
CA ILE A 73 -4.77 -2.43 11.68
C ILE A 73 -4.70 -2.80 10.19
N LEU A 74 -4.49 -1.80 9.32
CA LEU A 74 -4.14 -2.04 7.94
C LEU A 74 -2.61 -2.16 7.82
N MET A 75 -2.11 -3.39 7.78
CA MET A 75 -0.68 -3.64 7.68
C MET A 75 -0.18 -3.30 6.28
N ILE A 76 0.78 -2.38 6.21
CA ILE A 76 1.53 -2.07 5.01
C ILE A 76 2.65 -3.12 4.86
N VAL A 77 2.48 -3.99 3.88
CA VAL A 77 3.41 -5.10 3.61
C VAL A 77 4.57 -4.60 2.76
N THR A 78 4.32 -3.90 1.65
CA THR A 78 5.35 -3.34 0.77
C THR A 78 4.78 -2.27 -0.16
N ALA A 79 5.63 -1.42 -0.73
CA ALA A 79 5.25 -0.49 -1.80
C ALA A 79 6.35 -0.40 -2.87
N TYR A 80 5.99 -0.45 -4.15
CA TYR A 80 6.94 -0.50 -5.27
C TYR A 80 6.40 0.23 -6.51
N PRO A 81 7.27 0.81 -7.36
CA PRO A 81 6.85 1.35 -8.63
C PRO A 81 6.33 0.24 -9.53
N GLU A 82 5.25 0.51 -10.26
CA GLU A 82 4.78 -0.42 -11.28
C GLU A 82 5.82 -0.45 -12.41
N GLU A 83 6.40 -1.63 -12.66
CA GLU A 83 7.33 -1.80 -13.78
C GLU A 83 6.63 -1.40 -15.08
N VAL A 84 7.13 -0.34 -15.71
CA VAL A 84 6.72 0.03 -17.05
C VAL A 84 7.29 -1.02 -17.98
N ARG A 85 6.45 -1.98 -18.41
CA ARG A 85 6.84 -2.85 -19.52
C ARG A 85 6.93 -1.97 -20.78
N PRO A 86 8.09 -1.94 -21.47
CA PRO A 86 8.23 -1.21 -22.72
C PRO A 86 7.36 -1.79 -23.83
#